data_AF-A0A9N8PRD9-F1
#
_entry.id   AF-A0A9N8PRD9-F1
#
_cell.length_a   1.000
_cell.length_b   1.000
_cell.length_c   1.000
_cell.angle_alpha   90.00
_cell.angle_beta   90.00
_cell.angle_gamma   90.00
#
_symmetry.space_group_name_H-M   'P 1'
#
loop_
_entity.id
_entity.type
_entity.pdbx_description
1 polymer ?
#
loop_
_entity_poly.entity_id
_entity_poly.type
_entity_poly.pdbx_seq_one_letter_code
_entity_poly.pdbx_strand_id
1 'polypeptide(L)'
;MCEDKLVHGKLPSPRNDGRPWMAWAVFDGHAGWQTADLLEKQLLPLVQQYLHQAKLTSETQSKYTELTQHTITKAFMDFDNSIIETARQTSESTMPLQQKMQRLLPAFAGSCALLSLFDPVTSTLHVACTGDSRAVLEKKNHNGTWTANPLSIDQTGSNADEIANIHREHPGEEDVVKNGRVLGLMVSRAFGDGRWKWSQELQKELKEKFSAPGLPKSVDRAVTPPYITAEPVVTSTAVDADTPSFLIVATDGLWDMLSNQQAVNLVGKWLDVQSGKPITSGSQPTYAAFDFSKFEKGVNEKFEEERATTEDENVAVHLMRNALGGNHEELIAGRLAASAPISRELRDDVTVQVAFFNCGV
;
A
#
# COMPACT_ATOMS: atom_id res chain seq x y z
N MET A 1 -16.77 3.67 -5.38
CA MET A 1 -16.60 2.23 -5.11
C MET A 1 -15.19 2.11 -4.60
N CYS A 2 -15.01 1.44 -3.47
CA CYS A 2 -13.68 1.28 -2.87
C CYS A 2 -12.83 0.37 -3.77
N GLU A 3 -11.64 0.83 -4.12
CA GLU A 3 -10.64 0.10 -4.90
C GLU A 3 -9.61 -0.59 -3.98
N ASP A 4 -9.41 -0.06 -2.77
CA ASP A 4 -8.56 -0.69 -1.75
C ASP A 4 -9.03 -2.10 -1.35
N LYS A 5 -8.07 -2.95 -1.01
CA LYS A 5 -8.25 -4.27 -0.41
C LYS A 5 -7.25 -4.51 0.72
N LEU A 6 -7.57 -5.46 1.59
CA LEU A 6 -6.66 -5.92 2.63
C LEU A 6 -6.76 -7.42 2.85
N VAL A 7 -5.66 -8.02 3.28
CA VAL A 7 -5.64 -9.40 3.78
C VAL A 7 -4.70 -9.49 4.97
N HIS A 8 -5.06 -10.33 5.95
CA HIS A 8 -4.13 -10.77 6.99
C HIS A 8 -4.33 -12.25 7.26
N GLY A 9 -3.33 -12.90 7.83
CA GLY A 9 -3.46 -14.30 8.17
C GLY A 9 -2.20 -14.93 8.73
N LYS A 10 -2.32 -16.23 9.00
CA LYS A 10 -1.22 -17.10 9.40
C LYS A 10 -0.74 -17.89 8.20
N LEU A 11 0.56 -17.92 7.99
CA LEU A 11 1.21 -18.76 6.98
C LEU A 11 2.03 -19.85 7.67
N PRO A 12 1.91 -21.13 7.25
CA PRO A 12 2.85 -22.17 7.62
C PRO A 12 4.30 -21.69 7.45
N SER A 13 5.14 -21.92 8.47
CA SER A 13 6.56 -21.57 8.40
C SER A 13 7.22 -22.30 7.23
N PRO A 14 8.01 -21.61 6.40
CA PRO A 14 8.79 -22.25 5.34
C PRO A 14 9.84 -23.23 5.88
N ARG A 15 10.15 -23.17 7.18
CA ARG A 15 11.09 -24.07 7.87
C ARG A 15 10.42 -25.30 8.50
N ASN A 16 9.08 -25.42 8.43
CA ASN A 16 8.30 -26.48 9.09
C ASN A 16 8.59 -26.61 10.61
N ASP A 17 8.88 -25.50 11.28
CA ASP A 17 9.21 -25.43 12.71
C ASP A 17 7.96 -25.40 13.64
N GLY A 18 6.76 -25.47 13.06
CA GLY A 18 5.49 -25.42 13.79
C GLY A 18 5.06 -24.03 14.27
N ARG A 19 5.81 -22.96 13.98
CA ARG A 19 5.43 -21.58 14.33
C ARG A 19 5.02 -20.82 13.07
N PRO A 20 3.72 -20.64 12.81
CA PRO A 20 3.28 -19.96 11.61
C PRO A 20 3.76 -18.50 11.58
N TRP A 21 4.17 -18.05 10.41
CA TRP A 21 4.39 -16.64 10.14
C TRP A 21 3.08 -15.87 10.20
N MET A 22 3.15 -14.59 10.54
CA MET A 22 2.01 -13.67 10.47
C MET A 22 2.16 -12.79 9.23
N ALA A 23 1.04 -12.51 8.56
CA ALA A 23 1.01 -11.69 7.36
C ALA A 23 -0.04 -10.60 7.45
N TRP A 24 0.30 -9.42 6.94
CA TRP A 24 -0.60 -8.28 6.74
C TRP A 24 -0.29 -7.66 5.40
N ALA A 25 -1.29 -7.47 4.56
CA ALA A 25 -1.13 -6.75 3.30
C ALA A 25 -2.29 -5.82 3.03
N VAL A 26 -1.97 -4.70 2.38
CA VAL A 26 -2.92 -3.76 1.81
C VAL A 26 -2.62 -3.60 0.32
N PHE A 27 -3.67 -3.41 -0.45
CA PHE A 27 -3.62 -3.23 -1.90
C PHE A 27 -4.43 -2.00 -2.23
N ASP A 28 -3.76 -0.97 -2.71
CA ASP A 28 -4.39 0.25 -3.19
C ASP A 28 -4.67 0.05 -4.68
N GLY A 29 -5.94 0.11 -5.07
CA GLY A 29 -6.37 -0.18 -6.44
C GLY A 29 -6.66 1.10 -7.20
N HIS A 30 -6.36 1.12 -8.50
CA HIS A 30 -6.69 2.27 -9.34
C HIS A 30 -7.10 1.88 -10.75
N ALA A 31 -7.89 2.77 -11.37
CA ALA A 31 -8.54 2.55 -12.66
C ALA A 31 -9.41 1.27 -12.70
N GLY A 32 -9.97 0.90 -11.55
CA GLY A 32 -10.67 -0.35 -11.30
C GLY A 32 -10.18 -1.04 -10.03
N TRP A 33 -11.03 -1.90 -9.45
CA TRP A 33 -10.73 -2.69 -8.25
C TRP A 33 -10.17 -4.09 -8.58
N GLN A 34 -10.16 -4.48 -9.86
CA GLN A 34 -9.98 -5.87 -10.28
C GLN A 34 -8.58 -6.41 -10.02
N THR A 35 -7.56 -5.55 -10.12
CA THR A 35 -6.17 -5.94 -9.81
C THR A 35 -6.02 -6.13 -8.30
N ALA A 36 -6.45 -5.16 -7.48
CA ALA A 36 -6.41 -5.26 -6.03
C ALA A 36 -7.18 -6.50 -5.50
N ASP A 37 -8.37 -6.79 -6.05
CA ASP A 37 -9.17 -7.97 -5.70
C ASP A 37 -8.49 -9.29 -6.10
N LEU A 38 -7.76 -9.31 -7.22
CA LEU A 38 -6.95 -10.46 -7.62
C LEU A 38 -5.76 -10.66 -6.66
N LEU A 39 -5.08 -9.58 -6.27
CA LEU A 39 -3.96 -9.60 -5.33
C LEU A 39 -4.41 -10.08 -3.94
N GLU A 40 -5.52 -9.56 -3.43
CA GLU A 40 -6.13 -9.97 -2.16
C GLU A 40 -6.30 -11.49 -2.07
N LYS A 41 -6.75 -12.12 -3.16
CA LYS A 41 -7.07 -13.55 -3.21
C LYS A 41 -5.86 -14.44 -3.45
N GLN A 42 -4.82 -13.95 -4.14
CA GLN A 42 -3.79 -14.83 -4.70
C GLN A 42 -2.35 -14.47 -4.33
N LEU A 43 -2.02 -13.21 -4.01
CA LEU A 43 -0.63 -12.82 -3.75
C LEU A 43 -0.07 -13.57 -2.55
N LEU A 44 -0.81 -13.57 -1.43
CA LEU A 44 -0.35 -14.18 -0.19
C LEU A 44 -0.17 -15.71 -0.31
N PRO A 45 -1.14 -16.48 -0.85
CA PRO A 45 -0.94 -17.90 -1.16
C PRO A 45 0.23 -18.18 -2.10
N LEU A 46 0.44 -17.33 -3.10
CA LEU A 46 1.54 -17.49 -4.04
C LEU A 46 2.90 -17.27 -3.36
N VAL A 47 3.06 -16.20 -2.60
CA VAL A 47 4.29 -15.93 -1.83
C VAL A 47 4.60 -17.09 -0.88
N GLN A 48 3.58 -17.61 -0.19
CA GLN A 48 3.72 -18.80 0.66
C GLN A 48 4.24 -20.02 -0.13
N GLN A 49 3.68 -20.28 -1.31
CA GLN A 49 4.14 -21.37 -2.17
C GLN A 49 5.62 -21.21 -2.56
N TYR A 50 6.03 -20.00 -2.95
CA TYR A 50 7.43 -19.71 -3.31
C TYR A 50 8.37 -19.91 -2.13
N LEU A 51 8.01 -19.39 -0.94
CA LEU A 51 8.79 -19.56 0.28
C LEU A 51 8.94 -21.04 0.67
N HIS A 52 7.88 -21.84 0.52
CA HIS A 52 7.95 -23.29 0.77
C HIS A 52 8.85 -24.02 -0.22
N GLN A 53 8.77 -23.68 -1.51
CA GLN A 53 9.56 -24.30 -2.58
C GLN A 53 11.04 -23.93 -2.51
N ALA A 54 11.36 -22.72 -2.06
CA ALA A 54 12.73 -22.25 -1.89
C ALA A 54 13.53 -23.08 -0.89
N LYS A 55 12.87 -23.91 -0.05
CA LYS A 55 13.48 -24.76 0.99
C LYS A 55 14.57 -23.96 1.72
N LEU A 56 14.16 -22.91 2.42
CA LEU A 56 15.04 -21.97 3.11
C LEU A 56 15.96 -22.72 4.11
N THR A 57 17.09 -23.19 3.62
CA THR A 57 18.02 -24.13 4.28
C THR A 57 19.36 -23.48 4.64
N SER A 58 19.50 -22.18 4.40
CA SER A 58 20.73 -21.45 4.69
C SER A 58 21.01 -21.39 6.19
N GLU A 59 22.22 -21.79 6.59
CA GLU A 59 22.65 -21.88 8.00
C GLU A 59 22.89 -20.50 8.65
N THR A 60 23.13 -19.45 7.85
CA THR A 60 23.40 -18.09 8.35
C THR A 60 22.18 -17.17 8.18
N GLN A 61 21.89 -16.36 9.20
CA GLN A 61 20.75 -15.44 9.21
C GLN A 61 20.76 -14.42 8.04
N SER A 62 21.92 -13.90 7.63
CA SER A 62 22.00 -12.94 6.50
C SER A 62 21.59 -13.61 5.18
N LYS A 63 22.17 -14.77 4.85
CA LYS A 63 21.78 -15.53 3.64
C LYS A 63 20.32 -15.97 3.65
N TYR A 64 19.79 -16.32 4.83
CA TYR A 64 18.37 -16.62 4.97
C TYR A 64 17.51 -15.40 4.63
N THR A 65 17.88 -14.24 5.16
CA THR A 65 17.18 -12.96 4.91
C THR A 65 17.22 -12.60 3.43
N GLU A 66 18.40 -12.66 2.81
CA GLU A 66 18.58 -12.39 1.37
C GLU A 66 17.77 -13.37 0.50
N LEU A 67 17.78 -14.67 0.84
CA LEU A 67 17.01 -15.69 0.12
C LEU A 67 15.50 -15.45 0.26
N THR A 68 15.03 -15.09 1.45
CA THR A 68 13.62 -14.73 1.70
C THR A 68 13.22 -13.51 0.87
N GLN A 69 14.02 -12.44 0.89
CA GLN A 69 13.77 -11.22 0.11
C GLN A 69 13.72 -11.52 -1.40
N HIS A 70 14.69 -12.29 -1.90
CA HIS A 70 14.73 -12.70 -3.30
C HIS A 70 13.50 -13.54 -3.68
N THR A 71 13.09 -14.46 -2.80
CA THR A 71 11.93 -15.33 -3.03
C THR A 71 10.62 -14.53 -3.08
N ILE A 72 10.45 -13.55 -2.19
CA ILE A 72 9.29 -12.64 -2.21
C ILE A 72 9.29 -11.81 -3.51
N THR A 73 10.44 -11.22 -3.86
CA THR A 73 10.61 -10.44 -5.09
C THR A 73 10.23 -11.27 -6.32
N LYS A 74 10.70 -12.51 -6.38
CA LYS A 74 10.38 -13.44 -7.47
C LYS A 74 8.88 -13.75 -7.53
N ALA A 75 8.22 -13.99 -6.40
CA ALA A 75 6.78 -14.25 -6.36
C ALA A 75 5.96 -13.07 -6.88
N PHE A 76 6.34 -11.83 -6.53
CA PHE A 76 5.70 -10.60 -7.02
C PHE A 76 5.85 -10.49 -8.55
N MET A 77 7.09 -10.59 -9.04
CA MET A 77 7.39 -10.44 -10.46
C MET A 77 6.72 -11.54 -11.30
N ASP A 78 6.77 -12.80 -10.87
CA ASP A 78 6.14 -13.89 -11.61
C ASP A 78 4.61 -13.74 -11.63
N PHE A 79 4.01 -13.19 -10.58
CA PHE A 79 2.57 -12.94 -10.55
C PHE A 79 2.16 -11.83 -11.51
N ASP A 80 2.86 -10.70 -11.48
CA ASP A 80 2.57 -9.61 -12.40
C ASP A 80 2.80 -10.01 -13.86
N ASN A 81 3.91 -10.71 -14.14
CA ASN A 81 4.17 -11.28 -15.45
C ASN A 81 3.01 -12.17 -15.92
N SER A 82 2.42 -12.97 -15.02
CA SER A 82 1.23 -13.77 -15.31
C SER A 82 0.00 -12.91 -15.65
N ILE A 83 -0.24 -11.81 -14.94
CA ILE A 83 -1.32 -10.86 -15.24
C ILE A 83 -1.14 -10.24 -16.63
N ILE A 84 0.07 -9.76 -16.92
CA ILE A 84 0.41 -9.09 -18.20
C ILE A 84 0.33 -10.06 -19.37
N GLU A 85 0.87 -11.26 -19.22
CA GLU A 85 0.88 -12.30 -20.25
C GLU A 85 -0.52 -12.89 -20.47
N THR A 86 -1.36 -12.99 -19.42
CA THR A 86 -2.77 -13.39 -19.55
C THR A 86 -3.52 -12.47 -20.52
N ALA A 87 -3.20 -11.17 -20.55
CA ALA A 87 -3.84 -10.25 -21.48
C ALA A 87 -3.53 -10.57 -22.95
N ARG A 88 -2.25 -10.85 -23.25
CA ARG A 88 -1.79 -11.26 -24.58
C ARG A 88 -2.43 -12.59 -25.01
N GLN A 89 -2.37 -13.61 -24.15
CA GLN A 89 -2.97 -14.91 -24.45
C GLN A 89 -4.48 -14.82 -24.64
N THR A 90 -5.15 -13.97 -23.86
CA THR A 90 -6.60 -13.77 -23.94
C THR A 90 -6.99 -13.06 -25.25
N SER A 91 -6.22 -12.07 -25.72
CA SER A 91 -6.51 -11.39 -26.99
C SER A 91 -6.48 -12.37 -28.17
N GLU A 92 -5.50 -13.27 -28.19
CA GLU A 92 -5.28 -14.29 -29.22
C GLU A 92 -6.22 -15.49 -29.15
N SER A 93 -6.87 -15.73 -28.00
CA SER A 93 -7.71 -16.91 -27.79
C SER A 93 -9.01 -16.94 -28.61
N THR A 94 -9.68 -18.10 -28.67
CA THR A 94 -11.03 -18.25 -29.28
C THR A 94 -12.17 -18.12 -28.28
N MET A 95 -11.89 -17.68 -27.05
CA MET A 95 -12.90 -17.55 -25.98
C MET A 95 -14.00 -16.53 -26.35
N PRO A 96 -15.24 -16.72 -25.86
CA PRO A 96 -16.30 -15.72 -26.00
C PRO A 96 -15.88 -14.36 -25.44
N LEU A 97 -16.32 -13.27 -26.08
CA LEU A 97 -15.93 -11.89 -25.73
C LEU A 97 -16.12 -11.57 -24.25
N GLN A 98 -17.25 -11.98 -23.64
CA GLN A 98 -17.50 -11.75 -22.21
C GLN A 98 -16.41 -12.35 -21.32
N GLN A 99 -15.96 -13.58 -21.62
CA GLN A 99 -14.92 -14.25 -20.85
C GLN A 99 -13.55 -13.60 -21.09
N LYS A 100 -13.28 -13.15 -22.33
CA LYS A 100 -12.09 -12.36 -22.62
C LYS A 100 -12.06 -11.09 -21.80
N MET A 101 -13.16 -10.32 -21.80
CA MET A 101 -13.24 -9.08 -21.03
C MET A 101 -12.98 -9.34 -19.55
N GLN A 102 -13.62 -10.33 -18.94
CA GLN A 102 -13.38 -10.67 -17.52
C GLN A 102 -11.91 -10.98 -17.21
N ARG A 103 -11.21 -11.71 -18.10
CA ARG A 103 -9.79 -12.05 -17.94
C ARG A 103 -8.84 -10.88 -18.20
N LEU A 104 -9.26 -9.88 -18.97
CA LEU A 104 -8.47 -8.70 -19.30
C LEU A 104 -8.50 -7.63 -18.20
N LEU A 105 -9.59 -7.55 -17.43
CA LEU A 105 -9.79 -6.47 -16.44
C LEU A 105 -8.64 -6.31 -15.41
N PRO A 106 -8.06 -7.38 -14.83
CA PRO A 106 -6.92 -7.21 -13.91
C PRO A 106 -5.65 -6.66 -14.57
N ALA A 107 -5.50 -6.78 -15.88
CA ALA A 107 -4.37 -6.17 -16.59
C ALA A 107 -4.69 -4.74 -17.06
N PHE A 108 -5.97 -4.35 -17.06
CA PHE A 108 -6.43 -3.00 -17.44
C PHE A 108 -6.42 -2.04 -16.24
N ALA A 109 -6.74 -2.56 -15.05
CA ALA A 109 -6.60 -1.85 -13.78
C ALA A 109 -5.18 -2.02 -13.21
N GLY A 110 -4.86 -1.24 -12.20
CA GLY A 110 -3.59 -1.30 -11.48
C GLY A 110 -3.80 -1.48 -9.98
N SER A 111 -2.75 -1.89 -9.28
CA SER A 111 -2.76 -1.85 -7.82
C SER A 111 -1.36 -1.80 -7.22
N CYS A 112 -1.16 -0.95 -6.21
CA CYS A 112 -0.04 -1.04 -5.30
C CYS A 112 -0.18 -2.28 -4.41
N ALA A 113 0.93 -2.78 -3.89
CA ALA A 113 0.95 -3.88 -2.94
C ALA A 113 1.97 -3.62 -1.85
N LEU A 114 1.51 -3.67 -0.59
CA LEU A 114 2.37 -3.65 0.57
C LEU A 114 2.11 -4.91 1.37
N LEU A 115 3.12 -5.79 1.45
CA LEU A 115 3.06 -7.06 2.18
C LEU A 115 4.07 -7.07 3.31
N SER A 116 3.59 -7.26 4.54
CA SER A 116 4.39 -7.45 5.74
C SER A 116 4.30 -8.89 6.21
N LEU A 117 5.44 -9.55 6.41
CA LEU A 117 5.57 -10.94 6.85
C LEU A 117 6.45 -11.01 8.10
N PHE A 118 5.93 -11.52 9.21
CA PHE A 118 6.67 -11.69 10.44
C PHE A 118 7.01 -13.15 10.69
N ASP A 119 8.31 -13.44 10.79
CA ASP A 119 8.87 -14.72 11.22
C ASP A 119 9.05 -14.72 12.75
N PRO A 120 8.21 -15.45 13.51
CA PRO A 120 8.29 -15.47 14.97
C PRO A 120 9.45 -16.32 15.51
N VAL A 121 10.17 -17.08 14.68
CA VAL A 121 11.34 -17.84 15.11
C VAL A 121 12.59 -16.98 15.10
N THR A 122 12.73 -16.12 14.09
CA THR A 122 13.87 -15.21 13.95
C THR A 122 13.55 -13.79 14.41
N SER A 123 12.31 -13.53 14.87
CA SER A 123 11.78 -12.21 15.18
C SER A 123 12.06 -11.18 14.08
N THR A 124 11.93 -11.60 12.83
CA THR A 124 12.25 -10.77 11.67
C THR A 124 10.96 -10.39 10.94
N LEU A 125 10.77 -9.10 10.71
CA LEU A 125 9.70 -8.53 9.91
C LEU A 125 10.24 -8.20 8.51
N HIS A 126 9.71 -8.86 7.49
CA HIS A 126 9.97 -8.58 6.09
C HIS A 126 8.85 -7.69 5.53
N VAL A 127 9.19 -6.57 4.90
CA VAL A 127 8.23 -5.67 4.26
C VAL A 127 8.57 -5.56 2.78
N ALA A 128 7.65 -5.97 1.92
CA ALA A 128 7.73 -5.84 0.47
C ALA A 128 6.77 -4.77 -0.02
N CYS A 129 7.30 -3.72 -0.65
CA CYS A 129 6.53 -2.55 -1.11
C CYS A 129 6.65 -2.38 -2.62
N THR A 130 5.49 -2.31 -3.27
CA THR A 130 5.28 -1.99 -4.69
C THR A 130 4.24 -0.88 -4.77
N GLY A 131 4.66 0.37 -4.98
CA GLY A 131 3.81 1.57 -4.97
C GLY A 131 4.06 2.48 -3.78
N ASP A 132 3.02 3.19 -3.33
CA ASP A 132 3.06 4.28 -2.34
C ASP A 132 2.25 4.01 -1.07
N SER A 133 1.70 2.81 -0.92
CA SER A 133 1.32 2.31 0.40
C SER A 133 2.55 2.18 1.32
N ARG A 134 2.40 2.47 2.62
CA ARG A 134 3.53 2.53 3.55
C ARG A 134 3.37 1.69 4.81
N ALA A 135 4.47 1.04 5.21
CA ALA A 135 4.61 0.35 6.49
C ALA A 135 5.50 1.17 7.43
N VAL A 136 5.04 1.40 8.66
CA VAL A 136 5.76 2.14 9.69
C VAL A 136 5.77 1.34 10.98
N LEU A 137 6.96 0.89 11.39
CA LEU A 137 7.22 0.30 12.69
C LEU A 137 7.58 1.44 13.64
N GLU A 138 7.03 1.51 14.83
CA GLU A 138 7.52 2.47 15.82
C GLU A 138 8.78 1.95 16.51
N LYS A 139 9.54 2.90 17.06
CA LYS A 139 10.66 2.65 17.94
C LYS A 139 10.42 3.38 19.24
N LYS A 140 10.36 2.66 20.35
CA LYS A 140 10.32 3.28 21.67
C LYS A 140 11.70 3.77 22.06
N ASN A 141 11.85 5.06 22.27
CA ASN A 141 13.07 5.66 22.77
C ASN A 141 13.23 5.42 24.28
N HIS A 142 14.46 5.53 24.78
CA HIS A 142 14.76 5.40 26.22
C HIS A 142 14.00 6.41 27.10
N ASN A 143 13.62 7.57 26.54
CA ASN A 143 12.83 8.59 27.23
C ASN A 143 11.31 8.28 27.25
N GLY A 144 10.88 7.13 26.72
CA GLY A 144 9.47 6.73 26.65
C GLY A 144 8.69 7.30 25.46
N THR A 145 9.30 8.15 24.63
CA THR A 145 8.66 8.66 23.40
C THR A 145 8.71 7.64 22.28
N TRP A 146 7.71 7.67 21.41
CA TRP A 146 7.65 6.86 20.20
C TRP A 146 8.26 7.62 19.02
N THR A 147 9.09 6.96 18.22
CA THR A 147 9.60 7.50 16.97
C THR A 147 9.16 6.62 15.81
N ALA A 148 8.65 7.23 14.75
CA ALA A 148 8.29 6.51 13.55
C ALA A 148 9.52 6.03 12.78
N ASN A 149 9.56 4.75 12.44
CA ASN A 149 10.58 4.14 11.59
C ASN A 149 9.90 3.55 10.34
N PRO A 150 9.82 4.31 9.22
CA PRO A 150 9.26 3.79 7.98
C PRO A 150 10.09 2.63 7.45
N LEU A 151 9.43 1.51 7.15
CA LEU A 151 10.04 0.29 6.63
C LEU A 151 9.92 0.17 5.09
N SER A 152 9.18 1.09 4.48
CA SER A 152 9.10 1.28 3.04
C SER A 152 9.20 2.75 2.68
N ILE A 153 9.58 3.01 1.43
CA ILE A 153 9.67 4.35 0.84
C ILE A 153 8.73 4.35 -0.36
N ASP A 154 7.87 5.37 -0.45
CA ASP A 154 6.89 5.49 -1.52
C ASP A 154 7.56 5.53 -2.89
N GLN A 155 7.03 4.75 -3.83
CA GLN A 155 7.55 4.59 -5.17
C GLN A 155 6.67 5.37 -6.15
N THR A 156 6.96 6.66 -6.27
CA THR A 156 6.23 7.61 -7.13
C THR A 156 7.18 8.36 -8.05
N GLY A 157 6.63 9.08 -9.03
CA GLY A 157 7.41 9.99 -9.87
C GLY A 157 7.97 11.23 -9.14
N SER A 158 7.82 11.32 -7.81
CA SER A 158 8.46 12.35 -6.96
C SER A 158 9.66 11.80 -6.18
N ASN A 159 9.88 10.48 -6.20
CA ASN A 159 11.01 9.84 -5.53
C ASN A 159 12.27 9.94 -6.41
N ALA A 160 13.34 10.54 -5.88
CA ALA A 160 14.57 10.79 -6.64
C ALA A 160 15.25 9.52 -7.16
N ASP A 161 15.23 8.43 -6.38
CA ASP A 161 15.85 7.16 -6.78
C ASP A 161 15.01 6.48 -7.87
N GLU A 162 13.68 6.54 -7.78
CA GLU A 162 12.78 6.02 -8.82
C GLU A 162 12.92 6.82 -10.13
N ILE A 163 12.97 8.15 -10.05
CA ILE A 163 13.22 9.02 -11.21
C ILE A 163 14.55 8.66 -11.87
N ALA A 164 15.61 8.50 -11.08
CA ALA A 164 16.93 8.16 -11.60
C ALA A 164 16.95 6.77 -12.27
N ASN A 165 16.27 5.78 -11.69
CA ASN A 165 16.13 4.45 -12.27
C ASN A 165 15.39 4.50 -13.61
N ILE A 166 14.24 5.20 -13.68
CA ILE A 166 13.44 5.33 -14.90
C ILE A 166 14.24 6.03 -16.00
N HIS A 167 14.94 7.13 -15.71
CA HIS A 167 15.77 7.81 -16.71
C HIS A 167 16.92 6.95 -17.24
N ARG A 168 17.47 6.05 -16.40
CA ARG A 168 18.50 5.11 -16.81
C ARG A 168 17.94 4.00 -17.71
N GLU A 169 16.72 3.56 -17.46
CA GLU A 169 16.03 2.52 -18.25
C GLU A 169 15.52 3.05 -19.59
N HIS A 170 15.17 4.34 -19.68
CA HIS A 170 14.62 4.99 -20.87
C HIS A 170 15.48 6.17 -21.35
N PRO A 171 16.72 5.94 -21.80
CA PRO A 171 17.60 7.01 -22.26
C PRO A 171 17.01 7.72 -23.49
N GLY A 172 16.89 9.05 -23.41
CA GLY A 172 16.33 9.90 -24.47
C GLY A 172 14.83 10.18 -24.36
N GLU A 173 14.15 9.63 -23.36
CA GLU A 173 12.74 9.87 -23.08
C GLU A 173 12.56 10.73 -21.81
N GLU A 174 13.02 11.99 -21.86
CA GLU A 174 13.04 12.89 -20.69
C GLU A 174 11.65 13.23 -20.12
N ASP A 175 10.59 13.08 -20.91
CA ASP A 175 9.21 13.35 -20.51
C ASP A 175 8.54 12.14 -19.82
N VAL A 176 9.27 11.05 -19.53
CA VAL A 176 8.70 9.85 -18.88
C VAL A 176 8.19 10.17 -17.48
N VAL A 177 8.92 10.99 -16.72
CA VAL A 177 8.49 11.43 -15.39
C VAL A 177 8.25 12.94 -15.39
N LYS A 178 7.01 13.35 -15.06
CA LYS A 178 6.60 14.75 -15.06
C LYS A 178 5.60 15.03 -13.96
N ASN A 179 5.82 16.13 -13.23
CA ASN A 179 4.92 16.57 -12.14
C ASN A 179 4.65 15.47 -11.10
N GLY A 180 5.67 14.70 -10.73
CA GLY A 180 5.53 13.62 -9.76
C GLY A 180 4.92 12.33 -10.32
N ARG A 181 4.70 12.22 -11.63
CA ARG A 181 3.96 11.12 -12.27
C ARG A 181 4.74 10.45 -13.39
N VAL A 182 4.66 9.12 -13.50
CA VAL A 182 5.23 8.31 -14.59
C VAL A 182 4.21 8.18 -15.71
N LEU A 183 4.39 8.95 -16.78
CA LEU A 183 3.46 8.99 -17.91
C LEU A 183 1.99 9.20 -17.49
N GLY A 184 1.79 10.06 -16.47
CA GLY A 184 0.49 10.39 -15.89
C GLY A 184 0.02 9.50 -14.74
N LEU A 185 0.69 8.37 -14.47
CA LEU A 185 0.45 7.52 -13.29
C LEU A 185 1.16 8.10 -12.06
N MET A 186 0.54 8.06 -10.88
CA MET A 186 1.16 8.59 -9.64
C MET A 186 2.37 7.74 -9.22
N VAL A 187 2.21 6.43 -9.22
CA VAL A 187 3.22 5.46 -8.83
C VAL A 187 4.19 5.11 -9.96
N SER A 188 5.44 4.80 -9.58
CA SER A 188 6.46 4.22 -10.47
C SER A 188 6.44 2.70 -10.47
N ARG A 189 5.77 2.07 -9.50
CA ARG A 189 5.65 0.62 -9.39
C ARG A 189 4.23 0.21 -9.04
N ALA A 190 3.69 -0.79 -9.74
CA ALA A 190 2.35 -1.34 -9.52
C ALA A 190 2.21 -2.71 -10.19
N PHE A 191 1.27 -3.52 -9.69
CA PHE A 191 0.75 -4.68 -10.41
C PHE A 191 -0.26 -4.26 -11.47
N GLY A 192 -0.44 -5.09 -12.51
CA GLY A 192 -1.38 -4.79 -13.59
C GLY A 192 -0.89 -3.60 -14.42
N ASP A 193 -1.76 -2.62 -14.67
CA ASP A 193 -1.41 -1.39 -15.41
C ASP A 193 -0.75 -1.67 -16.77
N GLY A 194 -1.28 -2.66 -17.48
CA GLY A 194 -0.62 -3.22 -18.65
C GLY A 194 -0.33 -2.20 -19.76
N ARG A 195 -1.08 -1.10 -19.85
CA ARG A 195 -0.79 -0.01 -20.80
C ARG A 195 0.58 0.66 -20.61
N TRP A 196 1.21 0.54 -19.44
CA TRP A 196 2.59 0.98 -19.21
C TRP A 196 3.64 -0.13 -19.45
N LYS A 197 3.21 -1.39 -19.61
CA LYS A 197 4.09 -2.57 -19.66
C LYS A 197 4.10 -3.28 -21.01
N TRP A 198 2.98 -3.27 -21.73
CA TRP A 198 2.84 -3.96 -23.02
C TRP A 198 3.62 -3.29 -24.14
N SER A 199 3.99 -4.08 -25.15
CA SER A 199 4.49 -3.55 -26.41
C SER A 199 3.45 -2.64 -27.08
N GLN A 200 3.89 -1.73 -27.94
CA GLN A 200 3.00 -0.81 -28.65
C GLN A 200 1.97 -1.56 -29.51
N GLU A 201 2.35 -2.70 -30.10
CA GLU A 201 1.47 -3.55 -30.89
C GLU A 201 0.33 -4.11 -30.04
N LEU A 202 0.65 -4.66 -28.86
CA LEU A 202 -0.36 -5.22 -27.97
C LEU A 202 -1.24 -4.13 -27.36
N GLN A 203 -0.68 -2.96 -27.03
CA GLN A 203 -1.49 -1.80 -26.60
C GLN A 203 -2.52 -1.41 -27.67
N LYS A 204 -2.09 -1.31 -28.94
CA LYS A 204 -2.97 -0.98 -30.06
C LYS A 204 -4.04 -2.05 -30.24
N GLU A 205 -3.65 -3.32 -30.25
CA GLU A 205 -4.58 -4.44 -30.39
C GLU A 205 -5.64 -4.44 -29.28
N LEU A 206 -5.22 -4.32 -28.02
CA LEU A 206 -6.13 -4.36 -26.87
C LEU A 206 -7.08 -3.16 -26.86
N LYS A 207 -6.61 -1.98 -27.27
CA LYS A 207 -7.43 -0.79 -27.43
C LYS A 207 -8.48 -0.97 -28.54
N GLU A 208 -8.08 -1.46 -29.71
CA GLU A 208 -8.97 -1.60 -30.87
C GLU A 208 -9.99 -2.72 -30.69
N LYS A 209 -9.59 -3.86 -30.11
CA LYS A 209 -10.45 -5.04 -29.99
C LYS A 209 -11.25 -5.10 -28.69
N PHE A 210 -10.77 -4.49 -27.61
CA PHE A 210 -11.33 -4.66 -26.26
C PHE A 210 -11.51 -3.34 -25.49
N SER A 211 -11.34 -2.18 -26.15
CA SER A 211 -11.47 -0.85 -25.52
C SER A 211 -10.57 -0.67 -24.30
N ALA A 212 -9.38 -1.29 -24.32
CA ALA A 212 -8.40 -1.12 -23.24
C ALA A 212 -8.05 0.36 -23.04
N PRO A 213 -7.87 0.82 -21.79
CA PRO A 213 -7.38 2.17 -21.52
C PRO A 213 -6.02 2.38 -22.21
N GLY A 214 -5.86 3.50 -22.89
CA GLY A 214 -4.57 3.91 -23.45
C GLY A 214 -3.73 4.68 -22.45
N LEU A 215 -2.45 4.89 -22.78
CA LEU A 215 -1.64 5.93 -22.14
C LEU A 215 -2.29 7.31 -22.34
N PRO A 216 -2.08 8.26 -21.40
CA PRO A 216 -2.57 9.62 -21.55
C PRO A 216 -2.09 10.27 -22.85
N LYS A 217 -2.98 11.03 -23.52
CA LYS A 217 -2.69 11.66 -24.84
C LYS A 217 -1.51 12.64 -24.83
N SER A 218 -1.06 13.09 -23.66
CA SER A 218 0.09 13.99 -23.51
C SER A 218 1.43 13.28 -23.63
N VAL A 219 1.45 11.97 -23.91
CA VAL A 219 2.63 11.11 -23.93
C VAL A 219 2.90 10.65 -25.37
N ASP A 220 3.36 11.57 -26.22
CA ASP A 220 3.65 11.26 -27.63
C ASP A 220 5.03 10.60 -27.84
N ARG A 221 5.81 10.39 -26.77
CA ARG A 221 7.22 9.95 -26.84
C ARG A 221 7.55 8.65 -26.12
N ALA A 222 6.57 7.99 -25.50
CA ALA A 222 6.77 6.71 -24.85
C ALA A 222 6.95 5.59 -25.89
N VAL A 223 8.21 5.22 -26.18
CA VAL A 223 8.55 4.20 -27.18
C VAL A 223 9.28 2.95 -26.67
N THR A 224 9.80 2.94 -25.43
CA THR A 224 10.49 1.80 -24.81
C THR A 224 9.77 1.18 -23.59
N PRO A 225 8.51 0.71 -23.68
CA PRO A 225 7.90 -0.02 -22.55
C PRO A 225 8.71 -1.29 -22.19
N PRO A 226 8.68 -1.76 -20.92
CA PRO A 226 7.84 -1.31 -19.81
C PRO A 226 8.37 -0.07 -19.05
N TYR A 227 7.49 0.82 -18.59
CA TYR A 227 7.85 2.05 -17.83
C TYR A 227 7.67 1.94 -16.31
N ILE A 228 6.96 0.92 -15.87
CA ILE A 228 6.73 0.62 -14.45
C ILE A 228 6.92 -0.87 -14.24
N THR A 229 7.21 -1.26 -13.01
CA THR A 229 7.44 -2.64 -12.62
C THR A 229 6.59 -3.02 -11.41
N ALA A 230 6.31 -4.31 -11.22
CA ALA A 230 5.75 -4.83 -9.97
C ALA A 230 6.85 -5.30 -8.99
N GLU A 231 8.12 -5.04 -9.30
CA GLU A 231 9.24 -5.44 -8.46
C GLU A 231 9.20 -4.73 -7.11
N PRO A 232 9.04 -5.46 -5.99
CA PRO A 232 9.00 -4.83 -4.68
C PRO A 232 10.41 -4.44 -4.22
N VAL A 233 10.49 -3.35 -3.46
CA VAL A 233 11.62 -3.16 -2.55
C VAL A 233 11.30 -3.94 -1.27
N VAL A 234 12.15 -4.91 -0.93
CA VAL A 234 11.96 -5.74 0.27
C VAL A 234 12.96 -5.38 1.36
N THR A 235 12.48 -4.89 2.50
CA THR A 235 13.28 -4.63 3.70
C THR A 235 13.08 -5.73 4.74
N SER A 236 14.06 -5.92 5.63
CA SER A 236 13.98 -6.89 6.72
C SER A 236 14.47 -6.24 8.00
N THR A 237 13.64 -6.25 9.03
CA THR A 237 13.90 -5.55 10.30
C THR A 237 13.71 -6.51 11.47
N ALA A 238 14.66 -6.56 12.39
CA ALA A 238 14.49 -7.30 13.63
C ALA A 238 13.48 -6.57 14.53
N VAL A 239 12.47 -7.29 15.00
CA VAL A 239 11.50 -6.82 16.00
C VAL A 239 11.98 -7.31 17.36
N ASP A 240 12.07 -6.38 18.31
CA ASP A 240 12.43 -6.74 19.68
C ASP A 240 11.32 -7.59 20.32
N ALA A 241 11.67 -8.82 20.70
CA ALA A 241 10.73 -9.76 21.30
C ALA A 241 10.41 -9.43 22.77
N ASP A 242 11.20 -8.57 23.42
CA ASP A 242 11.05 -8.25 24.83
C ASP A 242 10.37 -6.89 25.05
N THR A 243 10.33 -6.04 24.01
CA THR A 243 9.74 -4.70 24.07
C THR A 243 8.42 -4.64 23.30
N PRO A 244 7.33 -4.14 23.93
CA PRO A 244 6.07 -3.90 23.23
C PRO A 244 6.27 -2.97 22.02
N SER A 245 5.83 -3.43 20.86
CA SER A 245 5.90 -2.68 19.60
C SER A 245 4.65 -2.88 18.73
N PHE A 246 4.47 -2.08 17.70
CA PHE A 246 3.39 -2.18 16.73
C PHE A 246 3.87 -1.90 15.29
N LEU A 247 3.01 -2.16 14.32
CA LEU A 247 3.28 -1.89 12.91
C LEU A 247 2.03 -1.31 12.30
N ILE A 248 2.13 -0.13 11.70
CA ILE A 248 1.06 0.47 10.91
C ILE A 248 1.31 0.10 9.45
N VAL A 249 0.35 -0.57 8.82
CA VAL A 249 0.32 -0.90 7.40
C VAL A 249 -0.88 -0.21 6.79
N ALA A 250 -0.67 0.75 5.90
CA ALA A 250 -1.78 1.51 5.31
C ALA A 250 -1.54 1.98 3.88
N THR A 251 -2.63 2.21 3.16
CA THR A 251 -2.66 2.85 1.84
C THR A 251 -2.40 4.36 1.94
N ASP A 252 -2.12 5.01 0.81
CA ASP A 252 -1.75 6.42 0.75
C ASP A 252 -2.85 7.35 1.29
N GLY A 253 -4.13 6.96 1.20
CA GLY A 253 -5.25 7.68 1.78
C GLY A 253 -5.12 7.97 3.28
N LEU A 254 -4.32 7.19 4.03
CA LEU A 254 -3.90 7.55 5.38
C LEU A 254 -2.70 8.51 5.39
N TRP A 255 -1.67 8.18 4.62
CA TRP A 255 -0.35 8.84 4.66
C TRP A 255 -0.32 10.23 4.02
N ASP A 256 -1.28 10.54 3.16
CA ASP A 256 -1.51 11.88 2.63
C ASP A 256 -2.06 12.85 3.68
N MET A 257 -2.79 12.29 4.65
CA MET A 257 -3.46 13.02 5.73
C MET A 257 -2.61 13.13 6.98
N LEU A 258 -1.76 12.12 7.25
CA LEU A 258 -0.93 12.00 8.44
C LEU A 258 0.53 11.78 8.08
N SER A 259 1.43 12.54 8.72
CA SER A 259 2.84 12.15 8.75
C SER A 259 3.04 10.85 9.54
N ASN A 260 4.14 10.13 9.24
CA ASN A 260 4.53 8.91 9.96
C ASN A 260 4.52 9.11 11.48
N GLN A 261 5.07 10.24 11.95
CA GLN A 261 5.17 10.53 13.38
C GLN A 261 3.81 10.86 14.01
N GLN A 262 2.91 11.54 13.29
CA GLN A 262 1.56 11.82 13.79
C GLN A 262 0.77 10.51 13.96
N ALA A 263 0.84 9.59 12.99
CA ALA A 263 0.19 8.29 13.09
C ALA A 263 0.72 7.48 14.30
N VAL A 264 2.04 7.42 14.47
CA VAL A 264 2.67 6.74 15.63
C VAL A 264 2.28 7.38 16.97
N ASN A 265 2.21 8.71 17.03
CA ASN A 265 1.78 9.42 18.23
C ASN A 265 0.31 9.14 18.57
N LEU A 266 -0.57 9.06 17.57
CA LEU A 266 -1.98 8.71 17.74
C LEU A 266 -2.14 7.30 18.33
N VAL A 267 -1.47 6.30 17.75
CA VAL A 267 -1.46 4.93 18.32
C VAL A 267 -0.92 4.92 19.75
N GLY A 268 0.16 5.66 20.03
CA GLY A 268 0.73 5.78 21.37
C GLY A 268 -0.28 6.37 22.38
N LYS A 269 -0.97 7.45 22.02
CA LYS A 269 -2.04 8.06 22.86
C LYS A 269 -3.17 7.06 23.09
N TRP A 270 -3.59 6.34 22.05
CA TRP A 270 -4.63 5.31 22.15
C TRP A 270 -4.23 4.18 23.11
N LEU A 271 -3.00 3.67 23.02
CA LEU A 271 -2.47 2.63 23.94
C LEU A 271 -2.43 3.10 25.40
N ASP A 272 -2.07 4.35 25.65
CA ASP A 272 -2.07 4.92 27.00
C ASP A 272 -3.48 4.93 27.60
N VAL A 273 -4.50 5.24 26.81
CA VAL A 273 -5.92 5.18 27.21
C VAL A 273 -6.35 3.75 27.53
N GLN A 274 -6.05 2.79 26.66
CA GLN A 274 -6.39 1.37 26.89
C GLN A 274 -5.70 0.82 28.14
N SER A 275 -4.51 1.32 28.47
CA SER A 275 -3.76 0.95 29.67
C SER A 275 -4.24 1.65 30.95
N GLY A 276 -5.31 2.48 30.88
CA GLY A 276 -5.84 3.22 32.01
C GLY A 276 -4.92 4.32 32.54
N LYS A 277 -3.91 4.75 31.75
CA LYS A 277 -3.06 5.87 32.15
C LYS A 277 -3.88 7.16 32.13
N PRO A 278 -3.62 8.09 33.07
CA PRO A 278 -4.28 9.39 33.04
C PRO A 278 -3.95 10.08 31.73
N ILE A 279 -4.97 10.34 30.91
CA ILE A 279 -4.86 11.23 29.76
C ILE A 279 -4.39 12.56 30.32
N THR A 280 -3.26 13.07 29.85
CA THR A 280 -2.84 14.44 30.21
C THR A 280 -3.97 15.37 29.78
N SER A 281 -4.62 15.98 30.76
CA SER A 281 -5.78 16.84 30.60
C SER A 281 -5.40 18.11 29.83
N GLY A 282 -5.30 18.00 28.51
CA GLY A 282 -5.67 19.09 27.63
C GLY A 282 -7.16 19.36 27.82
N SER A 283 -7.58 20.62 27.67
CA SER A 283 -8.99 20.96 27.50
C SER A 283 -9.64 19.96 26.54
N GLN A 284 -10.83 19.44 26.86
CA GLN A 284 -11.57 18.64 25.89
C GLN A 284 -11.54 19.39 24.55
N PRO A 285 -11.06 18.76 23.47
CA PRO A 285 -10.99 19.45 22.21
C PRO A 285 -12.42 19.85 21.87
N THR A 286 -12.66 21.17 21.86
CA THR A 286 -13.96 21.78 21.64
C THR A 286 -13.87 22.42 20.28
N TYR A 287 -14.77 22.04 19.38
CA TYR A 287 -14.83 22.63 18.05
C TYR A 287 -16.12 23.45 17.93
N ALA A 288 -15.98 24.67 17.42
CA ALA A 288 -17.12 25.54 17.15
C ALA A 288 -17.91 25.02 15.94
N ALA A 289 -19.19 25.42 15.80
CA ALA A 289 -20.00 25.07 14.64
C ALA A 289 -19.25 25.38 13.32
N PHE A 290 -19.30 24.44 12.39
CA PHE A 290 -18.50 24.49 11.17
C PHE A 290 -19.17 25.36 10.10
N ASP A 291 -18.46 26.37 9.62
CA ASP A 291 -18.94 27.23 8.53
C ASP A 291 -18.62 26.59 7.17
N PHE A 292 -19.56 25.80 6.65
CA PHE A 292 -19.46 25.15 5.34
C PHE A 292 -19.26 26.11 4.17
N SER A 293 -19.53 27.42 4.34
CA SER A 293 -19.22 28.41 3.29
C SER A 293 -17.72 28.57 3.03
N LYS A 294 -16.86 28.05 3.92
CA LYS A 294 -15.40 28.09 3.81
C LYS A 294 -14.76 26.71 3.59
N PHE A 295 -15.53 25.67 3.32
CA PHE A 295 -15.02 24.28 3.26
C PHE A 295 -13.78 24.12 2.36
N GLU A 296 -13.75 24.78 1.19
CA GLU A 296 -12.59 24.73 0.27
C GLU A 296 -11.42 25.67 0.65
N LYS A 297 -11.64 26.69 1.50
CA LYS A 297 -10.66 27.78 1.72
C LYS A 297 -10.22 27.95 3.18
N GLY A 298 -10.86 27.26 4.11
CA GLY A 298 -10.65 27.42 5.56
C GLY A 298 -10.53 26.10 6.32
N VAL A 299 -10.51 24.96 5.62
CA VAL A 299 -10.29 23.64 6.23
C VAL A 299 -8.95 23.14 5.79
N ASN A 300 -8.08 22.87 6.75
CA ASN A 300 -6.90 22.09 6.46
C ASN A 300 -7.36 20.67 6.12
N GLU A 301 -7.01 20.21 4.93
CA GLU A 301 -7.34 18.86 4.50
C GLU A 301 -6.65 17.84 5.42
N LYS A 302 -5.40 18.13 5.81
CA LYS A 302 -4.56 17.28 6.64
C LYS A 302 -4.97 17.27 8.11
N PHE A 303 -4.44 16.29 8.84
CA PHE A 303 -4.65 16.14 10.28
C PHE A 303 -4.18 17.37 11.08
N GLU A 304 -4.99 17.74 12.07
CA GLU A 304 -4.72 18.82 13.03
C GLU A 304 -4.71 18.26 14.45
N GLU A 305 -3.61 18.46 15.19
CA GLU A 305 -3.46 17.95 16.57
C GLU A 305 -4.53 18.49 17.52
N GLU A 306 -5.07 19.68 17.26
CA GLU A 306 -6.15 20.31 18.03
C GLU A 306 -7.47 19.56 17.95
N ARG A 307 -7.66 18.77 16.88
CA ARG A 307 -8.83 17.90 16.69
C ARG A 307 -8.58 16.46 17.15
N ALA A 308 -7.38 16.13 17.63
CA ALA A 308 -7.03 14.75 17.96
C ALA A 308 -7.96 14.16 19.04
N THR A 309 -8.44 12.94 18.83
CA THR A 309 -9.32 12.21 19.77
C THR A 309 -8.92 10.76 19.90
N THR A 310 -9.18 10.14 21.05
CA THR A 310 -8.90 8.73 21.37
C THR A 310 -10.18 7.98 21.77
N GLU A 311 -11.32 8.35 21.17
CA GLU A 311 -12.64 7.80 21.53
C GLU A 311 -12.93 6.40 20.95
N ASP A 312 -12.20 5.96 19.93
CA ASP A 312 -12.49 4.70 19.26
C ASP A 312 -11.88 3.49 19.97
N GLU A 313 -12.64 2.39 20.04
CA GLU A 313 -12.19 1.11 20.60
C GLU A 313 -11.18 0.39 19.71
N ASN A 314 -11.17 0.66 18.41
CA ASN A 314 -10.27 0.02 17.45
C ASN A 314 -9.22 1.03 16.96
N VAL A 315 -7.94 0.67 17.06
CA VAL A 315 -6.82 1.56 16.68
C VAL A 315 -6.81 1.95 15.20
N ALA A 316 -7.27 1.08 14.29
CA ALA A 316 -7.34 1.41 12.86
C ALA A 316 -8.47 2.43 12.61
N VAL A 317 -9.62 2.25 13.25
CA VAL A 317 -10.72 3.23 13.22
C VAL A 317 -10.28 4.56 13.85
N HIS A 318 -9.52 4.51 14.95
CA HIS A 318 -8.92 5.67 15.59
C HIS A 318 -8.02 6.46 14.63
N LEU A 319 -7.13 5.78 13.89
CA LEU A 319 -6.28 6.41 12.88
C LEU A 319 -7.10 7.03 11.76
N MET A 320 -8.08 6.29 11.21
CA MET A 320 -8.96 6.78 10.15
C MET A 320 -9.78 8.00 10.58
N ARG A 321 -10.37 7.99 11.78
CA ARG A 321 -11.11 9.12 12.34
C ARG A 321 -10.24 10.36 12.40
N ASN A 322 -9.05 10.23 12.99
CA ASN A 322 -8.13 11.36 13.14
C ASN A 322 -7.66 11.89 11.77
N ALA A 323 -7.37 11.03 10.81
CA ALA A 323 -7.06 11.43 9.43
C ALA A 323 -8.22 12.19 8.77
N LEU A 324 -9.48 11.80 9.05
CA LEU A 324 -10.66 12.40 8.42
C LEU A 324 -11.22 13.64 9.13
N GLY A 325 -10.81 13.95 10.36
CA GLY A 325 -11.29 15.14 11.07
C GLY A 325 -11.22 15.09 12.58
N GLY A 326 -10.78 13.98 13.18
CA GLY A 326 -10.60 13.85 14.62
C GLY A 326 -11.92 13.85 15.38
N ASN A 327 -12.06 14.75 16.35
CA ASN A 327 -13.28 14.93 17.13
C ASN A 327 -14.39 15.72 16.40
N HIS A 328 -14.17 16.15 15.15
CA HIS A 328 -15.13 16.95 14.41
C HIS A 328 -16.16 16.07 13.67
N GLU A 329 -17.26 15.75 14.33
CA GLU A 329 -18.29 14.83 13.80
C GLU A 329 -18.89 15.26 12.45
N GLU A 330 -19.30 16.53 12.30
CA GLU A 330 -19.91 16.99 11.04
C GLU A 330 -18.95 16.96 9.84
N LEU A 331 -17.66 17.24 10.06
CA LEU A 331 -16.62 17.18 9.02
C LEU A 331 -16.44 15.75 8.53
N ILE A 332 -16.33 14.80 9.47
CA ILE A 332 -16.22 13.38 9.17
C ILE A 332 -17.49 12.90 8.45
N ALA A 333 -18.66 13.24 8.97
CA ALA A 333 -19.94 12.87 8.36
C ALA A 333 -20.07 13.44 6.93
N GLY A 334 -19.67 14.69 6.72
CA GLY A 334 -19.67 15.33 5.39
C GLY A 334 -18.71 14.64 4.41
N ARG A 335 -17.48 14.34 4.85
CA ARG A 335 -16.49 13.60 4.05
C ARG A 335 -16.99 12.19 3.70
N LEU A 336 -17.66 11.49 4.62
CA LEU A 336 -18.14 10.12 4.43
C LEU A 336 -19.47 10.02 3.65
N ALA A 337 -20.31 11.06 3.68
CA ALA A 337 -21.61 11.05 3.02
C ALA A 337 -21.54 10.97 1.49
N ALA A 338 -20.43 11.43 0.89
CA ALA A 338 -20.25 11.36 -0.54
C ALA A 338 -19.92 9.94 -1.01
N SER A 339 -20.63 9.51 -2.06
CA SER A 339 -20.38 8.29 -2.82
C SER A 339 -19.72 8.61 -4.16
N ALA A 340 -19.27 7.56 -4.87
CA ALA A 340 -18.69 7.75 -6.20
C ALA A 340 -19.72 8.36 -7.17
N PRO A 341 -19.29 9.25 -8.09
CA PRO A 341 -17.89 9.61 -8.37
C PRO A 341 -17.32 10.72 -7.46
N ILE A 342 -18.16 11.44 -6.71
CA ILE A 342 -17.78 12.65 -5.96
C ILE A 342 -16.84 12.33 -4.79
N SER A 343 -16.94 11.14 -4.20
CA SER A 343 -16.13 10.76 -3.03
C SER A 343 -14.63 11.01 -3.21
N ARG A 344 -14.08 10.80 -4.42
CA ARG A 344 -12.65 10.96 -4.72
C ARG A 344 -12.15 12.40 -4.67
N GLU A 345 -13.05 13.38 -4.76
CA GLU A 345 -12.69 14.80 -4.61
C GLU A 345 -12.61 15.20 -3.12
N LEU A 346 -13.10 14.36 -2.21
CA LEU A 346 -13.19 14.66 -0.77
C LEU A 346 -12.28 13.80 0.09
N ARG A 347 -11.97 12.58 -0.37
CA ARG A 347 -11.11 11.61 0.30
C ARG A 347 -10.68 10.53 -0.69
N ASP A 348 -9.54 9.92 -0.43
CA ASP A 348 -9.23 8.64 -1.04
C ASP A 348 -9.90 7.47 -0.28
N ASP A 349 -9.81 6.27 -0.85
CA ASP A 349 -10.00 5.06 -0.06
C ASP A 349 -8.92 4.98 1.03
N VAL A 350 -9.30 4.53 2.22
CA VAL A 350 -8.38 4.48 3.37
C VAL A 350 -8.45 3.10 3.99
N THR A 351 -7.33 2.39 3.91
CA THR A 351 -7.19 1.05 4.48
C THR A 351 -6.03 1.02 5.45
N VAL A 352 -6.30 0.58 6.68
CA VAL A 352 -5.32 0.58 7.77
C VAL A 352 -5.36 -0.75 8.49
N GLN A 353 -4.19 -1.33 8.73
CA GLN A 353 -3.99 -2.44 9.66
C GLN A 353 -2.93 -2.04 10.68
N VAL A 354 -3.18 -2.37 11.95
CA VAL A 354 -2.20 -2.20 13.02
C VAL A 354 -1.95 -3.55 13.67
N ALA A 355 -0.71 -4.02 13.60
CA ALA A 355 -0.27 -5.24 14.26
C ALA A 355 0.46 -4.89 15.55
N PHE A 356 0.15 -5.57 16.66
CA PHE A 356 0.84 -5.39 17.92
C PHE A 356 1.74 -6.60 18.21
N PHE A 357 2.97 -6.33 18.63
CA PHE A 357 3.98 -7.29 19.05
C PHE A 357 4.23 -7.09 20.54
N ASN A 358 3.96 -8.12 21.35
CA ASN A 358 4.19 -8.11 22.80
C ASN A 358 3.51 -6.95 23.56
N CYS A 359 2.50 -6.31 22.98
CA CYS A 359 1.63 -5.38 23.70
C CYS A 359 0.52 -6.20 24.38
N GLY A 360 0.40 -6.10 25.71
CA GLY A 360 -0.69 -6.73 26.48
C GLY A 360 -2.00 -5.95 26.35
N VAL A 361 -2.48 -5.76 25.11
CA VAL A 361 -3.64 -4.94 24.74
C VAL A 361 -4.84 -5.84 24.47
#